data_AF-A0A1V5CU68-F1
#
_entry.id   AF-A0A1V5CU68-F1
#
_cell.length_a   1.000
_cell.length_b   1.000
_cell.length_c   1.000
_cell.angle_alpha   90.00
_cell.angle_beta   90.00
_cell.angle_gamma   90.00
#
_symmetry.space_group_name_H-M   'P 1'
#
loop_
_entity.id
_entity.type
_entity.pdbx_description
1 polymer ?
#
loop_
_entity_poly.entity_id
_entity_poly.type
_entity_poly.pdbx_seq_one_letter_code
_entity_poly.pdbx_strand_id
1 'polypeptide(L)'
;MPVALKKKDDNIKIKEYITDHRGHKIAAVIDIAELNRIRKVLKTIPPSEIWLYKNEEAIGCVQEGLRDAKKGNISKLNLKDI
;
A
#
# COMPACT_ATOMS: atom_id res chain seq x y z
N MET A 1 23.89 6.09 -20.20
CA MET A 1 23.75 5.97 -18.73
C MET A 1 22.61 5.01 -18.43
N PRO A 2 22.83 3.88 -17.76
CA PRO A 2 21.72 3.00 -17.40
C PRO A 2 20.92 3.64 -16.25
N VAL A 3 19.62 3.80 -16.44
CA VAL A 3 18.72 4.40 -15.45
C VAL A 3 18.43 3.33 -14.39
N ALA A 4 18.95 3.51 -13.18
CA ALA A 4 18.64 2.63 -12.06
C ALA A 4 17.14 2.76 -11.72
N LEU A 5 16.35 1.77 -12.12
CA LEU A 5 14.96 1.65 -11.70
C LEU A 5 14.95 1.55 -10.17
N LYS A 6 14.45 2.59 -9.49
CA LYS A 6 14.17 2.56 -8.05
C LYS A 6 13.38 1.29 -7.76
N LYS A 7 13.96 0.36 -7.01
CA LYS A 7 13.22 -0.76 -6.43
C LYS A 7 12.05 -0.17 -5.66
N LYS A 8 10.83 -0.37 -6.15
CA LYS A 8 9.63 -0.19 -5.32
C LYS A 8 9.82 -1.13 -4.14
N ASP A 9 9.67 -0.63 -2.92
CA ASP A 9 9.60 -1.49 -1.75
C ASP A 9 8.41 -2.43 -1.95
N ASP A 10 8.70 -3.68 -2.31
CA ASP A 10 7.67 -4.69 -2.52
C ASP A 10 7.09 -5.06 -1.15
N ASN A 11 5.95 -4.45 -0.83
CA ASN A 11 5.24 -4.63 0.44
C ASN A 11 4.76 -6.07 0.68
N ILE A 12 4.80 -6.93 -0.35
CA ILE A 12 4.41 -8.35 -0.31
C ILE A 12 5.56 -9.19 -0.85
N LYS A 13 5.99 -10.20 -0.08
CA LYS A 13 7.06 -11.11 -0.47
C LYS A 13 6.56 -12.16 -1.44
N ILE A 14 6.83 -11.94 -2.72
CA ILE A 14 6.45 -12.85 -3.81
C ILE A 14 7.63 -13.76 -4.14
N LYS A 15 7.39 -15.07 -4.19
CA LYS A 15 8.39 -16.07 -4.59
C LYS A 15 8.47 -16.18 -6.11
N GLU A 16 7.32 -16.26 -6.75
CA GLU A 16 7.23 -16.47 -8.19
C GLU A 16 5.93 -15.85 -8.73
N TYR A 17 5.94 -15.45 -10.01
CA TYR A 17 4.73 -15.05 -10.71
C TYR A 17 4.35 -16.14 -11.70
N ILE A 18 3.07 -16.51 -11.72
CA ILE A 18 2.50 -17.34 -12.77
C ILE A 18 2.09 -16.41 -13.90
N THR A 19 2.56 -16.70 -15.11
CA THR A 19 2.25 -15.92 -16.31
C THR A 19 1.37 -16.69 -17.27
N ASP A 20 0.50 -15.98 -17.99
CA ASP A 20 -0.27 -16.55 -19.09
C ASP A 20 0.63 -16.83 -20.32
N HIS A 21 0.09 -17.50 -21.35
CA HIS A 21 0.75 -17.77 -22.63
C HIS A 21 1.29 -16.53 -23.35
N ARG A 22 0.81 -15.33 -22.97
CA ARG A 22 1.27 -14.02 -23.47
C ARG A 22 2.31 -13.33 -22.57
N GLY A 23 2.75 -13.98 -21.48
CA GLY A 23 3.72 -13.42 -20.52
C GLY A 23 3.13 -12.44 -19.51
N HIS A 24 1.80 -12.25 -19.49
CA HIS A 24 1.13 -11.40 -18.50
C HIS A 24 1.05 -12.11 -17.15
N LYS A 25 1.41 -11.42 -16.07
CA LYS A 25 1.31 -11.94 -14.70
C LYS A 25 -0.16 -12.12 -14.31
N ILE A 26 -0.56 -13.37 -14.05
CA ILE A 26 -1.95 -13.72 -13.67
C ILE A 26 -2.09 -14.10 -12.21
N ALA A 27 -1.03 -14.62 -11.59
CA ALA A 27 -1.03 -14.96 -10.18
C ALA A 27 0.38 -14.78 -9.57
N ALA A 28 0.43 -14.72 -8.24
CA ALA A 28 1.65 -14.65 -7.47
C ALA A 28 1.69 -15.82 -6.47
N VAL A 29 2.81 -16.53 -6.46
CA VAL A 29 3.12 -17.55 -5.45
C VAL A 29 3.77 -16.83 -4.28
N ILE A 30 3.16 -16.93 -3.10
CA ILE A 30 3.66 -16.36 -1.84
C ILE A 30 3.87 -17.48 -0.82
N ASP A 31 4.73 -17.23 0.17
CA ASP A 31 4.87 -18.15 1.30
C ASP A 31 3.60 -18.19 2.16
N ILE A 32 3.32 -19.33 2.79
CA ILE A 32 2.22 -19.44 3.75
C ILE A 32 2.41 -18.50 4.95
N ALA A 33 3.65 -18.27 5.37
CA ALA A 33 3.97 -17.28 6.41
C ALA A 33 3.57 -15.86 5.99
N GLU A 34 3.75 -15.55 4.71
CA GLU A 34 3.37 -14.25 4.14
C GLU A 34 1.85 -14.10 4.02
N LEU A 35 1.14 -15.15 3.60
CA LEU A 35 -0.33 -15.17 3.62
C LEU A 35 -0.89 -14.90 5.03
N ASN A 36 -0.29 -15.53 6.05
CA ASN A 36 -0.68 -15.31 7.45
C ASN A 36 -0.39 -13.88 7.92
N ARG A 37 0.72 -13.27 7.50
CA ARG A 37 1.03 -11.86 7.77
C ARG A 37 -0.03 -10.94 7.17
N ILE A 38 -0.38 -11.14 5.89
CA ILE A 38 -1.40 -10.34 5.19
C ILE A 38 -2.76 -10.47 5.90
N ARG A 39 -3.16 -11.69 6.27
CA ARG A 39 -4.40 -11.94 7.02
C ARG A 39 -4.45 -11.21 8.36
N LYS A 40 -3.33 -11.15 9.09
CA LYS A 40 -3.26 -10.40 10.36
C LYS A 40 -3.43 -8.90 10.12
N VAL A 41 -2.78 -8.34 9.11
CA VAL A 41 -2.89 -6.91 8.75
C VAL A 41 -4.33 -6.57 8.34
N LEU A 42 -4.97 -7.39 7.51
CA LEU A 42 -6.37 -7.16 7.13
C LEU A 42 -7.32 -7.14 8.33
N LYS A 43 -7.07 -7.95 9.37
CA LYS A 43 -7.86 -7.92 10.61
C LYS A 43 -7.66 -6.65 11.44
N THR A 44 -6.56 -5.93 11.25
CA THR A 44 -6.33 -4.66 11.97
C THR A 44 -7.07 -3.48 11.35
N ILE A 45 -7.57 -3.62 10.12
CA ILE A 45 -8.35 -2.58 9.46
C ILE A 45 -9.77 -2.60 10.05
N PRO A 46 -10.23 -1.52 10.71
CA PRO A 46 -11.59 -1.44 11.20
C PRO A 46 -12.59 -1.54 10.04
N PRO A 47 -13.75 -2.21 10.20
CA PRO A 47 -14.76 -2.27 9.16
C PRO A 47 -15.21 -0.90 8.65
N SER A 48 -15.23 0.11 9.54
CA SER A 48 -15.54 1.50 9.22
C SER A 48 -14.52 2.19 8.32
N GLU A 49 -13.32 1.64 8.15
CA GLU A 49 -12.23 2.21 7.33
C GLU A 49 -12.09 1.52 5.96
N ILE A 50 -12.89 0.48 5.69
CA ILE A 50 -12.81 -0.27 4.43
C ILE A 50 -13.05 0.64 3.21
N TRP A 51 -13.88 1.68 3.36
CA TRP A 51 -14.17 2.62 2.27
C TRP A 51 -12.92 3.35 1.78
N LEU A 52 -11.97 3.66 2.67
CA LEU A 52 -10.74 4.38 2.32
C LEU A 52 -9.93 3.58 1.30
N TYR A 53 -9.83 2.27 1.48
CA TYR A 53 -9.08 1.37 0.60
C TYR A 53 -9.82 1.04 -0.71
N LYS A 54 -11.09 1.42 -0.84
CA LYS A 54 -11.86 1.30 -2.09
C LYS A 54 -11.83 2.57 -2.95
N ASN A 55 -11.36 3.68 -2.40
CA ASN A 55 -11.30 4.97 -3.07
C ASN A 55 -9.83 5.37 -3.30
N GLU A 56 -9.37 5.24 -4.56
CA GLU A 56 -7.97 5.52 -4.94
C GLU A 56 -7.54 6.98 -4.69
N GLU A 57 -8.46 7.93 -4.82
CA GLU A 57 -8.20 9.33 -4.55
C GLU A 57 -8.03 9.56 -3.03
N ALA A 58 -8.97 9.07 -2.23
CA ALA A 58 -8.94 9.25 -0.77
C ALA A 58 -7.70 8.61 -0.13
N ILE A 59 -7.36 7.37 -0.54
CA ILE A 59 -6.14 6.72 -0.03
C ILE A 59 -4.88 7.47 -0.48
N GLY A 60 -4.89 8.07 -1.68
CA GLY A 60 -3.81 8.91 -2.19
C GLY A 60 -3.57 10.12 -1.28
N CYS A 61 -4.63 10.87 -0.97
CA CYS A 61 -4.56 12.03 -0.07
C CYS A 61 -4.04 11.66 1.32
N VAL A 62 -4.53 10.56 1.90
CA VAL A 62 -4.06 10.10 3.22
C VAL A 62 -2.58 9.71 3.18
N GLN A 63 -2.14 8.98 2.13
CA GLN A 63 -0.73 8.61 1.98
C GLN A 63 0.19 9.83 1.82
N GLU A 64 -0.26 10.85 1.09
CA GLU A 64 0.46 12.10 0.94
C GLU A 64 0.60 12.83 2.28
N GLY A 65 -0.51 13.02 2.99
CA GLY A 65 -0.50 13.63 4.33
C GLY A 65 0.42 12.89 5.31
N LEU A 66 0.43 11.55 5.29
CA LEU A 66 1.34 10.74 6.11
C LEU A 66 2.81 10.92 5.70
N ARG A 67 3.11 11.08 4.40
CA ARG A 67 4.47 11.35 3.92
C ARG A 67 4.95 12.73 4.34
N ASP A 68 4.07 13.72 4.32
CA ASP A 68 4.37 15.07 4.75
C ASP A 68 4.58 15.15 6.25
N ALA A 69 3.71 14.50 7.03
CA ALA A 69 3.87 14.37 8.48
C ALA A 69 5.21 13.71 8.85
N LYS A 70 5.63 12.66 8.13
CA LYS A 70 6.93 12.01 8.32
C LYS A 70 8.12 12.94 8.07
N LYS A 71 7.98 13.92 7.18
CA LYS A 71 9.00 14.95 6.90
C LYS A 71 8.94 16.13 7.88
N GLY A 72 7.98 16.15 8.80
CA GLY A 72 7.75 17.27 9.71
C GLY A 72 6.85 18.37 9.15
N ASN A 73 6.28 18.19 7.96
CA ASN A 73 5.33 19.12 7.35
C ASN A 73 3.93 18.87 7.95
N ILE A 74 3.72 19.33 9.18
CA ILE A 74 2.43 19.27 9.87
C ILE A 74 1.90 20.67 10.12
N SER A 75 0.64 20.91 9.78
CA SER A 75 -0.09 22.13 10.12
C SER A 75 -0.99 21.88 11.32
N LYS A 76 -1.02 22.84 12.25
CA LYS A 76 -1.93 22.79 13.39
C LYS A 76 -3.33 23.13 12.91
N LEU A 77 -4.26 22.20 13.08
CA LEU A 77 -5.67 22.43 12.85
C LEU A 77 -6.25 23.24 14.01
N ASN A 78 -6.74 24.44 13.71
CA ASN A 78 -7.52 25.23 14.66
C ASN A 78 -8.99 24.86 14.50
N LEU A 79 -9.57 24.24 15.53
CA LEU A 79 -10.98 23.80 15.54
C LEU A 79 -12.00 24.94 15.46
N LYS A 80 -11.55 26.20 15.48
CA LYS A 80 -12.40 27.38 15.32
C LYS A 80 -12.60 27.78 13.84
N ASP A 81 -11.80 27.20 12.95
CA ASP A 81 -11.75 27.53 11.52
C ASP A 81 -12.42 26.45 10.64
N ILE A 82 -13.13 25.50 11.25
CA ILE A 82 -13.94 24.43 10.61
C ILE A 82 -15.37 24.56 11.12
#